data_AF-A0A5E4BQX2-F1
#
_entry.id   AF-A0A5E4BQX2-F1
#
_cell.length_a   1.000
_cell.length_b   1.000
_cell.length_c   1.000
_cell.angle_alpha   90.00
_cell.angle_beta   90.00
_cell.angle_gamma   90.00
#
_symmetry.space_group_name_H-M   'P 1'
#
loop_
_entity.id
_entity.type
_entity.pdbx_description
1 polymer ?
#
loop_
_entity_poly.entity_id
_entity_poly.type
_entity_poly.pdbx_seq_one_letter_code
_entity_poly.pdbx_strand_id
1 'polypeptide(L)'
;MPLPLRWFWKNYQYVLAFYFAIEEINRDLHLLPNLTLGFHIFNAFHSDHRTLETALLWLSGDTEFLPNYKCQTQSKAIGTLLELYKMPQVTYGTFDPMLSDTDQFLSLYPMAPKDSSLAHAMVSLLLHFGWTWVALFLSDDLKGEQFRRDLKAEMVKNGTCVALTEKLPVTKTMYGTGDITFMSRIRVSSANVHMLHGEARSLVTVDMAPGFFLTTGKVHPFLKNVRFTNSAGDHISLGEKSSQMAQYDIHNAVNFPAGLGLLVKVGEFVPRSPLGQGLVINEEMIEWPIGFTETPRSVCSQSCPPRFRKIPQEGRPVCCFACVFCPEGHISNQTAAVLGVFVKHRDTPIVKANNRALSSILLISLTFCFLCSLLFIGRPGTATCILQEATFGLVFTVAVSTVLAKTVTVILAFKVTAPGRRMRRCLVSGAPNFIIPSCSLIQLTLCGVWLGTSPPFVDTDTHSDHGHIIITCNKGSVTAFYCAL
;
A
#
# COMPACT_ATOMS: atom_id res chain seq x y z
N MET A 1 -6.76 41.25 -46.76
CA MET A 1 -7.82 40.84 -45.81
C MET A 1 -7.41 39.51 -45.17
N PRO A 2 -7.00 39.50 -43.88
CA PRO A 2 -6.81 38.27 -43.13
C PRO A 2 -8.13 37.79 -42.53
N LEU A 3 -8.32 36.47 -42.49
CA LEU A 3 -9.49 35.82 -41.87
C LEU A 3 -9.49 36.04 -40.34
N PRO A 4 -10.67 36.18 -39.70
CA PRO A 4 -10.76 36.44 -38.26
C PRO A 4 -10.32 35.23 -37.43
N LEU A 5 -9.80 35.51 -36.22
CA LEU A 5 -9.27 34.49 -35.32
C LEU A 5 -10.31 33.39 -35.02
N ARG A 6 -9.91 32.14 -35.23
CA ARG A 6 -10.69 30.95 -34.88
C ARG A 6 -10.67 30.79 -33.35
N TRP A 7 -11.75 31.17 -32.69
CA TRP A 7 -11.91 31.07 -31.24
C TRP A 7 -11.70 29.63 -30.75
N PHE A 8 -11.01 29.43 -29.61
CA PHE A 8 -10.82 28.11 -29.01
C PHE A 8 -11.98 27.77 -28.05
N TRP A 9 -12.91 26.93 -28.51
CA TRP A 9 -14.21 26.66 -27.88
C TRP A 9 -14.20 25.93 -26.51
N LYS A 10 -13.03 25.56 -25.96
CA LYS A 10 -12.92 24.60 -24.83
C LYS A 10 -13.54 25.06 -23.49
N ASN A 11 -13.87 26.36 -23.36
CA ASN A 11 -14.44 26.95 -22.13
C ASN A 11 -15.82 27.63 -22.35
N TYR A 12 -16.41 27.57 -23.56
CA TYR A 12 -17.65 28.31 -23.87
C TYR A 12 -18.85 27.86 -22.99
N GLN A 13 -18.86 26.60 -22.57
CA GLN A 13 -19.88 26.07 -21.65
C GLN A 13 -19.91 26.79 -20.28
N TYR A 14 -18.77 27.29 -19.76
CA TYR A 14 -18.77 28.07 -18.51
C TYR A 14 -19.39 29.45 -18.70
N VAL A 15 -19.16 30.07 -19.86
CA VAL A 15 -19.77 31.35 -20.22
C VAL A 15 -21.30 31.19 -20.31
N LEU A 16 -21.77 30.14 -20.98
CA LEU A 16 -23.21 29.84 -21.07
C LEU A 16 -23.84 29.49 -19.71
N ALA A 17 -23.19 28.63 -18.92
CA ALA A 17 -23.70 28.24 -17.60
C ALA A 17 -23.75 29.42 -16.63
N PHE A 18 -22.73 30.30 -16.66
CA PHE A 18 -22.71 31.53 -15.88
C PHE A 18 -23.79 32.51 -16.35
N TYR A 19 -23.91 32.75 -17.66
CA TYR A 19 -24.96 33.60 -18.25
C TYR A 19 -26.36 33.14 -17.81
N PHE A 20 -26.64 31.84 -17.95
CA PHE A 20 -27.92 31.24 -17.57
C PHE A 20 -28.19 31.38 -16.06
N ALA A 21 -27.19 31.14 -15.21
CA ALA A 21 -27.33 31.32 -13.77
C ALA A 21 -27.65 32.77 -13.40
N ILE A 22 -27.06 33.76 -14.07
CA ILE A 22 -27.38 35.18 -13.87
C ILE A 22 -28.81 35.51 -14.34
N GLU A 23 -29.28 34.97 -15.47
CA GLU A 23 -30.68 35.16 -15.90
C GLU A 23 -31.67 34.61 -14.87
N GLU A 24 -31.45 33.40 -14.36
CA GLU A 24 -32.35 32.78 -13.38
C GLU A 24 -32.33 33.54 -12.03
N ILE A 25 -31.16 33.99 -11.56
CA ILE A 25 -31.05 34.86 -10.37
C ILE A 25 -31.81 36.17 -10.57
N ASN A 26 -31.72 36.79 -11.75
CA ASN A 26 -32.43 38.03 -12.07
C ASN A 26 -33.94 37.84 -12.28
N ARG A 27 -34.41 36.60 -12.50
CA ARG A 27 -35.84 36.24 -12.55
C ARG A 27 -36.42 35.92 -11.17
N ASP A 28 -35.60 35.46 -10.23
CA ASP A 28 -36.05 35.08 -8.89
C ASP A 28 -36.18 36.31 -7.96
N LEU A 29 -37.44 36.72 -7.74
CA LEU A 29 -37.82 37.80 -6.84
C LEU A 29 -37.46 37.55 -5.37
N HIS A 30 -37.14 36.32 -4.97
CA HIS A 30 -36.71 35.97 -3.61
C HIS A 30 -35.20 36.14 -3.38
N LEU A 31 -34.38 36.19 -4.44
CA LEU A 31 -32.92 36.31 -4.32
C LEU A 31 -32.45 37.78 -4.35
N LEU A 32 -32.88 38.56 -5.35
CA LEU A 32 -32.46 39.95 -5.54
C LEU A 32 -33.66 40.86 -5.92
N PRO A 33 -34.62 41.10 -5.00
CA PRO A 33 -35.77 41.95 -5.29
C PRO A 33 -35.34 43.37 -5.68
N ASN A 34 -35.81 43.83 -6.85
CA ASN A 34 -35.52 45.14 -7.44
C ASN A 34 -34.05 45.44 -7.76
N LEU A 35 -33.19 44.42 -7.87
CA LEU A 35 -31.78 44.55 -8.26
C LEU A 35 -31.46 43.60 -9.41
N THR A 36 -30.80 44.09 -10.45
CA THR A 36 -30.30 43.27 -11.56
C THR A 36 -28.79 43.10 -11.48
N LEU A 37 -28.35 41.84 -11.51
CA LEU A 37 -26.95 41.47 -11.51
C LEU A 37 -26.41 41.49 -12.95
N GLY A 38 -25.48 42.41 -13.22
CA GLY A 38 -24.70 42.48 -14.46
C GLY A 38 -23.32 41.84 -14.34
N PHE A 39 -22.65 41.62 -15.46
CA PHE A 39 -21.32 41.02 -15.51
C PHE A 39 -20.52 41.45 -16.75
N HIS A 40 -19.19 41.32 -16.68
CA HIS A 40 -18.29 41.44 -17.81
C HIS A 40 -17.44 40.16 -17.92
N ILE A 41 -17.24 39.67 -19.15
CA ILE A 41 -16.48 38.43 -19.41
C ILE A 41 -15.19 38.77 -20.14
N PHE A 42 -14.08 38.33 -19.56
CA PHE A 42 -12.74 38.56 -20.09
C PHE A 42 -12.01 37.25 -20.35
N ASN A 43 -11.17 37.21 -21.39
CA ASN A 43 -10.37 36.04 -21.74
C ASN A 43 -9.08 35.98 -20.90
N ALA A 44 -8.90 34.90 -20.14
CA ALA A 44 -7.61 34.56 -19.57
C ALA A 44 -6.75 33.84 -20.62
N PHE A 45 -5.57 34.40 -20.94
CA PHE A 45 -4.67 33.88 -21.97
C PHE A 45 -3.57 32.98 -21.36
N HIS A 46 -2.88 32.20 -22.20
CA HIS A 46 -1.80 31.28 -21.76
C HIS A 46 -0.47 31.98 -21.42
N SER A 47 -0.53 33.24 -21.02
CA SER A 47 0.62 34.06 -20.68
C SER A 47 0.23 34.95 -19.49
N ASP A 48 0.94 34.80 -18.37
CA ASP A 48 0.72 35.60 -17.16
C ASP A 48 0.66 37.10 -17.47
N HIS A 49 1.53 37.57 -18.37
CA HIS A 49 1.54 38.94 -18.88
C HIS A 49 0.19 39.33 -19.47
N ARG A 50 -0.35 38.56 -20.43
CA ARG A 50 -1.63 38.84 -21.09
C ARG A 50 -2.83 38.74 -20.16
N THR A 51 -2.78 37.84 -19.20
CA THR A 51 -3.86 37.71 -18.19
C THR A 51 -3.80 38.86 -17.19
N LEU A 52 -2.61 39.34 -16.83
CA LEU A 52 -2.43 40.57 -16.05
C LEU A 52 -2.86 41.83 -16.82
N GLU A 53 -2.48 41.96 -18.10
CA GLU A 53 -2.96 43.04 -18.98
C GLU A 53 -4.48 43.10 -19.01
N THR A 54 -5.13 41.94 -19.12
CA THR A 54 -6.61 41.84 -19.11
C THR A 54 -7.22 42.24 -17.76
N ALA A 55 -6.58 41.87 -16.64
CA ALA A 55 -7.03 42.28 -15.30
C ALA A 55 -6.83 43.79 -15.04
N LEU A 56 -5.75 44.38 -15.55
CA LEU A 56 -5.48 45.81 -15.49
C LEU A 56 -6.47 46.61 -16.36
N LEU A 57 -6.80 46.12 -17.55
CA LEU A 57 -7.83 46.69 -18.42
C LEU A 57 -9.21 46.73 -17.72
N TRP A 58 -9.58 45.66 -17.02
CA TRP A 58 -10.81 45.64 -16.24
C TRP A 58 -10.80 46.67 -15.10
N LEU A 59 -9.69 46.77 -14.35
CA LEU A 59 -9.55 47.72 -13.25
C LEU A 59 -9.49 49.19 -13.70
N SER A 60 -8.95 49.48 -14.88
CA SER A 60 -8.92 50.84 -15.42
C SER A 60 -10.28 51.32 -15.95
N GLY A 61 -11.18 50.39 -16.27
CA GLY A 61 -12.47 50.69 -16.92
C GLY A 61 -12.32 51.20 -18.37
N ASP A 62 -11.11 51.13 -18.92
CA ASP A 62 -10.74 51.73 -20.20
C ASP A 62 -10.56 50.64 -21.27
N THR A 63 -10.81 50.96 -22.54
CA THR A 63 -10.79 50.00 -23.66
C THR A 63 -9.57 50.14 -24.57
N GLU A 64 -8.73 51.17 -24.38
CA GLU A 64 -7.52 51.39 -25.19
C GLU A 64 -6.21 51.15 -24.41
N PHE A 65 -5.19 50.66 -25.13
CA PHE A 65 -3.86 50.38 -24.57
C PHE A 65 -3.07 51.68 -24.36
N LEU A 66 -2.61 51.93 -23.13
CA LEU A 66 -1.59 52.95 -22.83
C LEU A 66 -0.18 52.42 -23.19
N PRO A 67 0.46 52.89 -24.28
CA PRO A 67 1.54 52.15 -24.95
C PRO A 67 2.96 52.42 -24.37
N ASN A 68 3.08 52.98 -23.16
CA ASN A 68 4.31 53.65 -22.74
C ASN A 68 4.80 53.34 -21.31
N TYR A 69 4.57 52.11 -20.82
CA TYR A 69 5.18 51.61 -19.59
C TYR A 69 5.90 50.27 -19.84
N LYS A 70 7.11 50.12 -19.28
CA LYS A 70 7.99 48.97 -19.52
C LYS A 70 8.28 48.28 -18.19
N CYS A 71 7.50 47.25 -17.86
CA CYS A 71 7.67 46.49 -16.62
C CYS A 71 8.76 45.43 -16.75
N GLN A 72 9.65 45.32 -15.76
CA GLN A 72 10.54 44.17 -15.63
C GLN A 72 9.86 43.03 -14.86
N THR A 73 10.22 41.81 -15.21
CA THR A 73 9.49 40.58 -14.88
C THR A 73 9.56 40.14 -13.42
N GLN A 74 8.39 39.92 -12.80
CA GLN A 74 8.06 38.73 -12.01
C GLN A 74 6.53 38.63 -11.80
N SER A 75 5.90 37.52 -12.23
CA SER A 75 4.45 37.36 -12.23
C SER A 75 3.92 36.66 -10.96
N LYS A 76 3.40 37.44 -10.01
CA LYS A 76 2.48 36.99 -8.94
C LYS A 76 1.33 38.00 -8.79
N ALA A 77 0.52 38.13 -9.84
CA ALA A 77 0.02 39.47 -10.20
C ALA A 77 -1.50 39.68 -10.27
N ILE A 78 -2.38 38.67 -10.06
CA ILE A 78 -3.84 38.90 -10.06
C ILE A 78 -4.43 38.82 -8.65
N GLY A 79 -4.18 37.72 -7.93
CA GLY A 79 -4.58 37.58 -6.52
C GLY A 79 -4.13 38.76 -5.67
N THR A 80 -2.82 39.05 -5.69
CA THR A 80 -2.17 40.16 -4.98
C THR A 80 -2.64 41.54 -5.45
N LEU A 81 -2.92 41.73 -6.75
CA LEU A 81 -3.37 43.01 -7.29
C LEU A 81 -4.78 43.35 -6.78
N LEU A 82 -5.69 42.38 -6.83
CA LEU A 82 -7.06 42.57 -6.37
C LEU A 82 -7.18 42.61 -4.83
N GLU A 83 -6.22 42.02 -4.11
CA GLU A 83 -6.05 42.20 -2.67
C GLU A 83 -5.76 43.67 -2.30
N LEU A 84 -4.95 44.40 -3.09
CA LEU A 84 -4.70 45.83 -2.88
C LEU A 84 -5.98 46.67 -2.98
N TYR A 85 -6.89 46.28 -3.88
CA TYR A 85 -8.22 46.89 -4.04
C TYR A 85 -9.29 46.30 -3.11
N LYS A 86 -8.93 45.31 -2.26
CA LYS A 86 -9.84 44.55 -1.38
C LYS A 86 -11.05 43.96 -2.11
N MET A 87 -10.87 43.57 -3.37
CA MET A 87 -11.92 42.99 -4.21
C MET A 87 -12.04 41.50 -3.91
N PRO A 88 -13.22 41.01 -3.44
CA PRO A 88 -13.40 39.60 -3.13
C PRO A 88 -13.31 38.75 -4.40
N GLN A 89 -12.39 37.79 -4.40
CA GLN A 89 -12.11 36.88 -5.51
C GLN A 89 -12.58 35.47 -5.20
N VAL A 90 -13.10 34.83 -6.24
CA VAL A 90 -14.04 33.74 -6.13
C VAL A 90 -13.56 32.69 -7.15
N THR A 91 -12.63 31.80 -6.75
CA THR A 91 -11.89 30.93 -7.67
C THR A 91 -12.48 29.54 -7.82
N TYR A 92 -12.57 29.07 -9.07
CA TYR A 92 -13.14 27.79 -9.45
C TYR A 92 -12.17 26.89 -10.22
N GLY A 93 -12.37 25.57 -10.12
CA GLY A 93 -11.53 24.56 -10.75
C GLY A 93 -10.76 23.73 -9.73
N THR A 94 -9.54 23.34 -10.07
CA THR A 94 -8.63 22.54 -9.22
C THR A 94 -8.14 23.34 -8.01
N PHE A 95 -7.98 22.68 -6.87
CA PHE A 95 -7.38 23.29 -5.68
C PHE A 95 -5.96 23.79 -5.95
N ASP A 96 -5.66 24.99 -5.47
CA ASP A 96 -4.31 25.56 -5.54
C ASP A 96 -3.75 25.80 -4.13
N PRO A 97 -2.73 25.04 -3.70
CA PRO A 97 -2.17 25.19 -2.35
C PRO A 97 -1.53 26.56 -2.14
N MET A 98 -1.03 27.23 -3.19
CA MET A 98 -0.46 28.58 -3.08
C MET A 98 -1.50 29.65 -2.79
N LEU A 99 -2.77 29.38 -3.13
CA LEU A 99 -3.91 30.27 -2.89
C LEU A 99 -4.66 29.93 -1.59
N SER A 100 -4.10 29.03 -0.77
CA SER A 100 -4.71 28.57 0.50
C SER A 100 -4.15 29.25 1.75
N ASP A 101 -3.13 30.09 1.61
CA ASP A 101 -2.56 30.87 2.71
C ASP A 101 -3.42 32.11 3.01
N THR A 102 -4.20 32.02 4.08
CA THR A 102 -5.11 33.08 4.52
C THR A 102 -4.42 34.35 5.02
N ASP A 103 -3.13 34.28 5.34
CA ASP A 103 -2.38 35.43 5.83
C ASP A 103 -1.82 36.27 4.65
N GLN A 104 -1.77 35.69 3.45
CA GLN A 104 -1.35 36.36 2.21
C GLN A 104 -2.52 36.78 1.30
N PHE A 105 -3.66 36.07 1.36
CA PHE A 105 -4.81 36.31 0.46
C PHE A 105 -6.14 36.39 1.25
N LEU A 106 -6.35 37.50 1.95
CA LEU A 106 -7.54 37.76 2.78
C LEU A 106 -8.85 37.87 1.97
N SER A 107 -8.75 38.36 0.73
CA SER A 107 -9.87 38.58 -0.19
C SER A 107 -10.14 37.39 -1.12
N LEU A 108 -9.43 36.27 -0.99
CA LEU A 108 -9.51 35.13 -1.91
C LEU A 108 -10.28 33.94 -1.32
N TYR A 109 -11.25 33.43 -2.09
CA TYR A 109 -12.16 32.36 -1.68
C TYR A 109 -12.17 31.21 -2.70
N PRO A 110 -11.38 30.15 -2.48
CA PRO A 110 -11.42 28.94 -3.32
C PRO A 110 -12.63 28.06 -3.02
N MET A 111 -13.33 27.59 -4.06
CA MET A 111 -14.34 26.51 -3.92
C MET A 111 -13.71 25.15 -3.67
N ALA A 112 -12.55 24.93 -4.28
CA ALA A 112 -12.04 23.60 -4.50
C ALA A 112 -11.77 22.92 -3.15
N PRO A 113 -12.36 21.75 -2.87
CA PRO A 113 -12.07 21.03 -1.64
C PRO A 113 -10.57 20.73 -1.59
N LYS A 114 -9.99 20.77 -0.39
CA LYS A 114 -8.56 20.56 -0.22
C LYS A 114 -8.19 19.15 -0.68
N ASP A 115 -7.33 19.06 -1.70
CA ASP A 115 -6.98 17.83 -2.43
C ASP A 115 -6.07 16.86 -1.63
N SER A 116 -6.13 16.95 -0.30
CA SER A 116 -5.32 16.18 0.65
C SER A 116 -5.62 14.69 0.70
N SER A 117 -6.73 14.24 0.08
CA SER A 117 -7.12 12.84 0.02
C SER A 117 -6.64 12.12 -1.26
N LEU A 118 -6.22 12.84 -2.31
CA LEU A 118 -5.90 12.24 -3.62
C LEU A 118 -4.72 11.25 -3.53
N ALA A 119 -3.66 11.63 -2.82
CA ALA A 119 -2.50 10.76 -2.58
C ALA A 119 -2.90 9.44 -1.89
N HIS A 120 -3.81 9.53 -0.91
CA HIS A 120 -4.31 8.36 -0.19
C HIS A 120 -5.25 7.51 -1.07
N ALA A 121 -6.16 8.13 -1.82
CA ALA A 121 -7.05 7.47 -2.78
C ALA A 121 -6.26 6.68 -3.85
N MET A 122 -5.23 7.30 -4.43
CA MET A 122 -4.35 6.66 -5.39
C MET A 122 -3.60 5.47 -4.78
N VAL A 123 -3.08 5.57 -3.54
CA VAL A 123 -2.43 4.43 -2.88
C VAL A 123 -3.44 3.33 -2.52
N SER A 124 -4.66 3.65 -2.10
CA SER A 124 -5.73 2.66 -1.91
C SER A 124 -6.04 1.90 -3.20
N LEU A 125 -6.07 2.58 -4.35
CA LEU A 125 -6.25 1.97 -5.66
C LEU A 125 -5.10 1.01 -6.02
N LEU A 126 -3.84 1.40 -5.78
CA LEU A 126 -2.68 0.53 -5.99
C LEU A 126 -2.75 -0.73 -5.12
N LEU A 127 -3.14 -0.58 -3.85
CA LEU A 127 -3.24 -1.69 -2.90
C LEU A 127 -4.36 -2.68 -3.25
N HIS A 128 -5.49 -2.18 -3.74
CA HIS A 128 -6.61 -3.02 -4.19
C HIS A 128 -6.18 -4.00 -5.29
N PHE A 129 -5.43 -3.52 -6.29
CA PHE A 129 -4.89 -4.36 -7.38
C PHE A 129 -3.53 -5.03 -7.06
N GLY A 130 -3.01 -4.88 -5.84
CA GLY A 130 -1.71 -5.47 -5.43
C GLY A 130 -0.48 -4.88 -6.14
N TRP A 131 -0.58 -3.68 -6.70
CA TRP A 131 0.49 -3.00 -7.42
C TRP A 131 1.50 -2.38 -6.45
N THR A 132 2.73 -2.87 -6.48
CA THR A 132 3.81 -2.44 -5.57
C THR A 132 4.99 -1.77 -6.28
N TRP A 133 5.00 -1.76 -7.61
CA TRP A 133 6.05 -1.18 -8.45
C TRP A 133 5.42 -0.32 -9.54
N VAL A 134 5.56 1.01 -9.44
CA VAL A 134 4.91 1.97 -10.35
C VAL A 134 5.90 3.00 -10.88
N ALA A 135 5.66 3.56 -12.06
CA ALA A 135 6.37 4.76 -12.52
C ALA A 135 5.50 6.01 -12.25
N LEU A 136 6.13 7.10 -11.82
CA LEU A 136 5.47 8.38 -11.54
C LEU A 136 5.84 9.42 -12.58
N PHE A 137 4.84 10.11 -13.12
CA PHE A 137 4.98 11.20 -14.07
C PHE A 137 4.20 12.41 -13.55
N LEU A 138 4.91 13.45 -13.14
CA LEU A 138 4.38 14.53 -12.32
C LEU A 138 4.64 15.89 -12.96
N SER A 139 3.70 16.84 -12.88
CA SER A 139 3.95 18.22 -13.33
C SER A 139 5.15 18.84 -12.63
N ASP A 140 5.98 19.58 -13.38
CA ASP A 140 7.13 20.32 -12.83
C ASP A 140 6.70 21.68 -12.27
N ASP A 141 5.79 21.62 -11.30
CA ASP A 141 5.26 22.77 -10.57
C ASP A 141 5.13 22.46 -9.07
N LEU A 142 4.72 23.47 -8.29
CA LEU A 142 4.56 23.34 -6.85
C LEU A 142 3.45 22.34 -6.46
N LYS A 143 2.44 22.15 -7.33
CA LYS A 143 1.36 21.16 -7.14
C LYS A 143 1.89 19.74 -7.28
N GLY A 144 2.61 19.45 -8.37
CA GLY A 144 3.25 18.16 -8.61
C GLY A 144 4.28 17.82 -7.53
N GLU A 145 5.08 18.79 -7.07
CA GLU A 145 6.01 18.60 -5.95
C GLU A 145 5.32 18.35 -4.60
N GLN A 146 4.18 18.99 -4.32
CA GLN A 146 3.40 18.70 -3.12
C GLN A 146 2.79 17.30 -3.19
N PHE A 147 2.09 16.98 -4.28
CA PHE A 147 1.51 15.66 -4.50
C PHE A 147 2.58 14.56 -4.42
N ARG A 148 3.79 14.79 -4.95
CA ARG A 148 4.94 13.87 -4.83
C ARG A 148 5.31 13.56 -3.37
N ARG A 149 5.26 14.56 -2.49
CA ARG A 149 5.60 14.39 -1.06
C ARG A 149 4.51 13.60 -0.34
N ASP A 150 3.26 14.00 -0.54
CA ASP A 150 2.08 13.39 0.10
C ASP A 150 1.92 11.94 -0.36
N LEU A 151 2.05 11.68 -1.68
CA LEU A 151 2.04 10.34 -2.26
C LEU A 151 3.19 9.48 -1.74
N LYS A 152 4.43 10.02 -1.69
CA LYS A 152 5.58 9.25 -1.19
C LYS A 152 5.40 8.85 0.28
N ALA A 153 4.79 9.70 1.11
CA ALA A 153 4.52 9.38 2.51
C ALA A 153 3.54 8.20 2.65
N GLU A 154 2.43 8.21 1.91
CA GLU A 154 1.46 7.10 1.91
C GLU A 154 2.02 5.83 1.23
N MET A 155 2.82 5.94 0.17
CA MET A 155 3.47 4.79 -0.47
C MET A 155 4.44 4.08 0.48
N VAL A 156 5.29 4.82 1.21
CA VAL A 156 6.25 4.25 2.18
C VAL A 156 5.53 3.51 3.31
N LYS A 157 4.44 4.10 3.83
CA LYS A 157 3.59 3.50 4.88
C LYS A 157 2.97 2.16 4.46
N ASN A 158 2.66 1.99 3.17
CA ASN A 158 1.98 0.82 2.63
C ASN A 158 2.90 -0.11 1.81
N GLY A 159 4.22 0.12 1.81
CA GLY A 159 5.19 -0.76 1.15
C GLY A 159 5.24 -0.67 -0.39
N THR A 160 4.67 0.39 -0.97
CA THR A 160 4.68 0.64 -2.42
C THR A 160 5.97 1.37 -2.82
N CYS A 161 6.52 1.01 -3.98
CA CYS A 161 7.77 1.57 -4.51
C CYS A 161 7.58 2.28 -5.85
N VAL A 162 8.56 3.12 -6.17
CA VAL A 162 8.66 3.85 -7.43
C VAL A 162 9.83 3.32 -8.26
N ALA A 163 9.56 2.95 -9.51
CA ALA A 163 10.54 2.48 -10.50
C ALA A 163 11.30 3.65 -11.15
N LEU A 164 10.56 4.71 -11.47
CA LEU A 164 11.04 5.92 -12.14
C LEU A 164 10.17 7.10 -11.68
N THR A 165 10.76 8.29 -11.55
CA THR A 165 10.03 9.55 -11.38
C THR A 165 10.49 10.51 -12.45
N GLU A 166 9.56 10.95 -13.31
CA GLU A 166 9.81 11.95 -14.35
C GLU A 166 8.95 13.19 -14.14
N LYS A 167 9.49 14.32 -14.59
CA LYS A 167 8.88 15.64 -14.46
C LYS A 167 8.36 16.14 -15.81
N LEU A 168 7.10 16.56 -15.85
CA LEU A 168 6.38 17.01 -17.04
C LEU A 168 6.39 18.55 -17.09
N PRO A 169 6.98 19.18 -18.12
CA PRO A 169 7.03 20.64 -18.21
C PRO A 169 5.63 21.22 -18.49
N VAL A 170 5.19 22.15 -17.65
CA VAL A 170 3.81 22.69 -17.68
C VAL A 170 3.51 23.58 -18.89
N THR A 171 4.53 24.19 -19.50
CA THR A 171 4.38 25.32 -20.43
C THR A 171 4.73 25.04 -21.89
N LYS A 172 5.11 23.80 -22.26
CA LYS A 172 5.50 23.51 -23.65
C LYS A 172 4.29 23.30 -24.55
N THR A 173 4.15 24.17 -25.54
CA THR A 173 3.39 23.87 -26.76
C THR A 173 4.02 22.67 -27.48
N MET A 174 3.14 21.87 -28.10
CA MET A 174 3.42 20.66 -28.87
C MET A 174 4.58 20.80 -29.87
N TYR A 175 5.31 19.70 -30.09
CA TYR A 175 6.48 19.52 -30.99
C TYR A 175 7.83 19.99 -30.44
N GLY A 176 8.47 19.15 -29.63
CA GLY A 176 9.91 19.24 -29.36
C GLY A 176 10.58 17.87 -29.24
N THR A 177 11.90 17.80 -29.42
CA THR A 177 12.72 16.59 -29.22
C THR A 177 12.56 15.94 -27.83
N GLY A 178 12.10 16.71 -26.84
CA GLY A 178 11.74 16.20 -25.52
C GLY A 178 10.65 15.12 -25.55
N ASP A 179 9.68 15.23 -26.46
CA ASP A 179 8.52 14.31 -26.53
C ASP A 179 8.97 12.89 -26.93
N ILE A 180 9.97 12.78 -27.81
CA ILE A 180 10.63 11.52 -28.18
C ILE A 180 11.37 10.92 -26.98
N THR A 181 12.06 11.74 -26.18
CA THR A 181 12.76 11.26 -24.97
C THR A 181 11.79 10.87 -23.85
N PHE A 182 10.61 11.49 -23.78
CA PHE A 182 9.56 11.12 -22.85
C PHE A 182 8.97 9.75 -23.21
N MET A 183 8.59 9.56 -24.47
CA MET A 183 8.11 8.27 -24.98
C MET A 183 9.16 7.14 -24.86
N SER A 184 10.45 7.44 -25.06
CA SER A 184 11.50 6.45 -24.84
C SER A 184 11.66 6.07 -23.35
N ARG A 185 11.51 7.03 -22.42
CA ARG A 185 11.53 6.76 -20.97
C ARG A 185 10.34 5.94 -20.49
N ILE A 186 9.13 6.19 -21.02
CA ILE A 186 7.96 5.32 -20.81
C ILE A 186 8.29 3.88 -21.23
N ARG A 187 8.87 3.70 -22.41
CA ARG A 187 9.24 2.39 -22.97
C ARG A 187 10.38 1.68 -22.22
N VAL A 188 11.23 2.42 -21.52
CA VAL A 188 12.36 1.90 -20.72
C VAL A 188 11.97 1.66 -19.25
N SER A 189 10.78 2.08 -18.83
CA SER A 189 10.23 1.75 -17.51
C SER A 189 10.09 0.23 -17.32
N SER A 190 10.47 -0.27 -16.15
CA SER A 190 10.26 -1.67 -15.74
C SER A 190 8.93 -1.90 -15.00
N ALA A 191 8.10 -0.86 -14.87
CA ALA A 191 6.76 -0.95 -14.29
C ALA A 191 5.70 -1.01 -15.39
N ASN A 192 4.69 -1.87 -15.20
CA ASN A 192 3.53 -1.97 -16.09
C ASN A 192 2.45 -0.93 -15.75
N VAL A 193 2.50 -0.35 -14.54
CA VAL A 193 1.54 0.65 -14.04
C VAL A 193 2.22 2.02 -13.93
N HIS A 194 1.67 3.00 -14.63
CA HIS A 194 2.18 4.37 -14.69
C HIS A 194 1.14 5.32 -14.10
N MET A 195 1.55 6.18 -13.17
CA MET A 195 0.71 7.18 -12.53
C MET A 195 1.06 8.56 -13.08
N LEU A 196 0.08 9.25 -13.65
CA LEU A 196 0.23 10.60 -14.16
C LEU A 196 -0.54 11.59 -13.27
N HIS A 197 0.11 12.68 -12.91
CA HIS A 197 -0.51 13.80 -12.19
C HIS A 197 -0.04 15.13 -12.76
N GLY A 198 -0.97 15.98 -13.19
CA GLY A 198 -0.71 17.30 -13.75
C GLY A 198 -1.97 17.91 -14.36
N GLU A 199 -1.89 19.16 -14.83
CA GLU A 199 -3.03 19.81 -15.49
C GLU A 199 -3.35 19.13 -16.83
N ALA A 200 -4.63 19.11 -17.21
CA ALA A 200 -5.15 18.55 -18.47
C ALA A 200 -4.35 18.91 -19.74
N ARG A 201 -3.66 20.06 -19.78
CA ARG A 201 -2.79 20.46 -20.91
C ARG A 201 -1.38 19.86 -20.85
N SER A 202 -0.83 19.66 -19.65
CA SER A 202 0.46 18.97 -19.44
C SER A 202 0.39 17.47 -19.76
N LEU A 203 -0.83 16.92 -19.83
CA LEU A 203 -1.13 15.52 -20.14
C LEU A 203 -1.43 15.27 -21.64
N VAL A 204 -1.58 16.33 -22.47
CA VAL A 204 -1.83 16.21 -23.92
C VAL A 204 -0.68 15.50 -24.65
N THR A 205 0.54 15.59 -24.12
CA THR A 205 1.72 14.85 -24.60
C THR A 205 1.57 13.32 -24.50
N VAL A 206 0.64 12.84 -23.67
CA VAL A 206 0.35 11.41 -23.47
C VAL A 206 -0.86 10.97 -24.30
N ASP A 207 -1.83 11.87 -24.48
CA ASP A 207 -3.01 11.73 -25.36
C ASP A 207 -2.66 11.49 -26.84
N MET A 208 -1.40 11.71 -27.22
CA MET A 208 -0.85 11.50 -28.58
C MET A 208 0.01 10.24 -28.70
N ALA A 209 0.19 9.49 -27.61
CA ALA A 209 0.79 8.16 -27.65
C ALA A 209 -0.27 7.15 -28.12
N PRO A 210 0.00 6.32 -29.14
CA PRO A 210 -0.96 5.29 -29.56
C PRO A 210 -1.20 4.32 -28.40
N GLY A 211 -2.39 4.37 -27.81
CA GLY A 211 -2.82 3.50 -26.70
C GLY A 211 -3.18 4.22 -25.39
N PHE A 212 -3.02 5.55 -25.28
CA PHE A 212 -3.46 6.31 -24.09
C PHE A 212 -4.48 7.38 -24.48
N PHE A 213 -5.65 7.34 -23.84
CA PHE A 213 -6.70 8.36 -23.97
C PHE A 213 -6.97 8.98 -22.60
N LEU A 214 -6.92 10.30 -22.49
CA LEU A 214 -7.21 11.01 -21.24
C LEU A 214 -8.35 12.01 -21.42
N THR A 215 -9.42 11.82 -20.67
CA THR A 215 -10.59 12.72 -20.65
C THR A 215 -10.81 13.26 -19.23
N THR A 216 -11.29 14.49 -19.11
CA THR A 216 -11.24 15.26 -17.85
C THR A 216 -12.61 15.71 -17.36
N GLY A 217 -13.06 15.20 -16.20
CA GLY A 217 -14.28 15.62 -15.49
C GLY A 217 -14.09 16.81 -14.54
N LYS A 218 -15.19 17.37 -14.00
CA LYS A 218 -15.22 18.59 -13.16
C LYS A 218 -16.42 18.63 -12.19
N VAL A 219 -16.27 19.31 -11.04
CA VAL A 219 -17.31 19.57 -10.00
C VAL A 219 -17.10 20.99 -9.37
N HIS A 220 -18.15 21.60 -8.78
CA HIS A 220 -18.22 22.96 -8.17
C HIS A 220 -18.97 22.92 -6.81
N PRO A 221 -18.72 23.77 -5.74
CA PRO A 221 -19.45 25.07 -5.53
C PRO A 221 -18.89 26.14 -4.50
N PHE A 222 -19.50 27.34 -4.43
CA PHE A 222 -19.19 28.55 -3.59
C PHE A 222 -20.15 28.72 -2.36
N LEU A 223 -20.13 29.68 -1.40
CA LEU A 223 -19.25 30.82 -0.99
C LEU A 223 -19.34 31.06 0.56
N LYS A 224 -18.44 31.87 1.16
CA LYS A 224 -18.14 31.93 2.62
C LYS A 224 -19.25 32.55 3.51
N ASN A 225 -19.47 31.93 4.68
CA ASN A 225 -20.57 32.10 5.64
C ASN A 225 -21.99 31.84 5.11
N VAL A 226 -22.11 31.00 4.07
CA VAL A 226 -23.41 30.57 3.53
C VAL A 226 -23.60 29.07 3.80
N ARG A 227 -24.84 28.69 4.18
CA ARG A 227 -25.31 27.30 4.23
C ARG A 227 -26.52 27.17 3.33
N PHE A 228 -26.42 26.33 2.29
CA PHE A 228 -27.50 26.11 1.34
C PHE A 228 -27.40 24.71 0.73
N THR A 229 -28.47 24.26 0.09
CA THR A 229 -28.49 23.02 -0.69
C THR A 229 -28.42 23.39 -2.17
N ASN A 230 -27.53 22.77 -2.95
CA ASN A 230 -27.47 23.00 -4.40
C ASN A 230 -28.62 22.27 -5.14
N SER A 231 -28.72 22.49 -6.44
CA SER A 231 -29.67 21.80 -7.33
C SER A 231 -29.43 20.28 -7.48
N ALA A 232 -28.31 19.75 -6.96
CA ALA A 232 -28.00 18.31 -6.91
C ALA A 232 -28.35 17.66 -5.56
N GLY A 233 -28.70 18.44 -4.52
CA GLY A 233 -29.05 17.95 -3.19
C GLY A 233 -27.94 18.05 -2.13
N ASP A 234 -26.75 18.55 -2.49
CA ASP A 234 -25.61 18.62 -1.56
C ASP A 234 -25.73 19.80 -0.58
N HIS A 235 -25.48 19.53 0.71
CA HIS A 235 -25.39 20.57 1.74
C HIS A 235 -24.01 21.26 1.71
N ILE A 236 -23.98 22.47 1.14
CA ILE A 236 -22.80 23.29 1.04
C ILE A 236 -22.70 24.16 2.29
N SER A 237 -21.54 24.12 2.94
CA SER A 237 -21.20 25.03 4.03
C SER A 237 -19.79 25.57 3.83
N LEU A 238 -19.67 26.88 3.84
CA LEU A 238 -18.41 27.59 3.66
C LEU A 238 -18.40 28.69 4.73
N GLY A 239 -17.26 28.97 5.37
CA GLY A 239 -17.21 29.87 6.53
C GLY A 239 -16.35 29.31 7.66
N GLU A 240 -16.75 28.15 8.14
CA GLU A 240 -16.00 27.34 9.08
C GLU A 240 -15.00 26.46 8.31
N LYS A 241 -13.92 26.02 8.98
CA LYS A 241 -12.91 25.11 8.39
C LYS A 241 -13.48 23.67 8.31
N SER A 242 -14.55 23.48 7.54
CA SER A 242 -15.06 22.15 7.22
C SER A 242 -14.00 21.42 6.39
N SER A 243 -13.29 20.50 7.03
CA SER A 243 -12.42 19.55 6.36
C SER A 243 -13.25 18.48 5.64
N GLN A 244 -14.14 18.92 4.75
CA GLN A 244 -14.75 18.07 3.73
C GLN A 244 -13.63 17.67 2.78
N MET A 245 -13.20 16.42 2.91
CA MET A 245 -12.20 15.83 2.03
C MET A 245 -12.86 15.52 0.70
N ALA A 246 -12.15 15.77 -0.41
CA ALA A 246 -12.68 15.49 -1.73
C ALA A 246 -12.95 13.98 -1.91
N GLN A 247 -14.16 13.67 -2.34
CA GLN A 247 -14.58 12.36 -2.87
C GLN A 247 -14.18 12.29 -4.34
N TYR A 248 -13.73 11.12 -4.81
CA TYR A 248 -13.21 10.96 -6.17
C TYR A 248 -13.91 9.84 -6.92
N ASP A 249 -14.36 10.15 -8.12
CA ASP A 249 -14.86 9.15 -9.07
C ASP A 249 -13.69 8.48 -9.80
N ILE A 250 -13.77 7.17 -9.95
CA ILE A 250 -12.79 6.36 -10.66
C ILE A 250 -13.40 5.98 -12.00
N HIS A 251 -12.75 6.40 -13.08
CA HIS A 251 -13.17 6.12 -14.44
C HIS A 251 -12.16 5.21 -15.16
N ASN A 252 -12.67 4.28 -15.95
CA ASN A 252 -11.87 3.55 -16.94
C ASN A 252 -12.04 4.19 -18.33
N ALA A 253 -10.97 4.24 -19.11
CA ALA A 253 -10.97 4.77 -20.48
C ALA A 253 -11.06 3.60 -21.47
N VAL A 254 -12.26 3.36 -21.99
CA VAL A 254 -12.58 2.22 -22.87
C VAL A 254 -12.50 2.64 -24.34
N ASN A 255 -11.84 1.82 -25.17
CA ASN A 255 -11.67 2.08 -26.60
C ASN A 255 -12.73 1.34 -27.42
N PHE A 256 -13.74 2.07 -27.90
CA PHE A 256 -14.75 1.50 -28.78
C PHE A 256 -14.24 1.33 -30.22
N PRO A 257 -14.79 0.38 -31.00
CA PRO A 257 -14.59 0.30 -32.44
C PRO A 257 -14.83 1.65 -33.11
N ALA A 258 -14.01 1.97 -34.12
CA ALA A 258 -13.89 3.30 -34.76
C ALA A 258 -13.15 4.39 -33.96
N GLY A 259 -12.51 4.06 -32.84
CA GLY A 259 -11.51 4.94 -32.20
C GLY A 259 -12.09 6.05 -31.31
N LEU A 260 -13.36 5.91 -30.88
CA LEU A 260 -13.90 6.73 -29.80
C LEU A 260 -13.46 6.14 -28.45
N GLY A 261 -12.67 6.90 -27.69
CA GLY A 261 -12.44 6.65 -26.27
C GLY A 261 -13.61 7.16 -25.43
N LEU A 262 -14.14 6.34 -24.53
CA LEU A 262 -15.24 6.67 -23.61
C LEU A 262 -14.80 6.47 -22.15
N LEU A 263 -15.11 7.43 -21.28
CA LEU A 263 -14.97 7.23 -19.83
C LEU A 263 -16.21 6.54 -19.26
N VAL A 264 -15.99 5.39 -18.61
CA VAL A 264 -17.01 4.67 -17.83
C VAL A 264 -16.66 4.82 -16.34
N LYS A 265 -17.60 5.25 -15.49
CA LYS A 265 -17.39 5.24 -14.02
C LYS A 265 -17.36 3.78 -13.56
N VAL A 266 -16.24 3.35 -12.99
CA VAL A 266 -16.00 1.97 -12.51
C VAL A 266 -15.85 1.90 -10.99
N GLY A 267 -15.74 3.03 -10.30
CA GLY A 267 -15.60 3.07 -8.85
C GLY A 267 -15.64 4.47 -8.26
N GLU A 268 -15.41 4.53 -6.96
CA GLU A 268 -15.49 5.75 -6.15
C GLU A 268 -14.61 5.62 -4.89
N PHE A 269 -14.04 6.73 -4.46
CA PHE A 269 -13.28 6.84 -3.21
C PHE A 269 -13.89 7.91 -2.29
N VAL A 270 -14.33 7.48 -1.10
CA VAL A 270 -14.87 8.31 -0.03
C VAL A 270 -13.87 8.36 1.13
N PRO A 271 -13.20 9.50 1.36
CA PRO A 271 -12.27 9.63 2.48
C PRO A 271 -12.99 9.48 3.82
N ARG A 272 -12.39 8.73 4.76
CA ARG A 272 -12.94 8.49 6.11
C ARG A 272 -14.35 7.87 6.13
N SER A 273 -14.64 6.97 5.19
CA SER A 273 -15.87 6.17 5.16
C SER A 273 -16.20 5.56 6.54
N PRO A 274 -17.44 5.72 7.05
CA PRO A 274 -17.86 5.18 8.35
C PRO A 274 -17.90 3.64 8.39
N LEU A 275 -17.88 2.98 7.22
CA LEU A 275 -17.85 1.53 7.09
C LEU A 275 -16.42 0.95 7.07
N GLY A 276 -15.39 1.78 7.20
CA GLY A 276 -13.97 1.35 7.20
C GLY A 276 -13.41 1.00 5.81
N GLN A 277 -14.26 0.82 4.81
CA GLN A 277 -13.90 0.69 3.40
C GLN A 277 -14.17 2.02 2.69
N GLY A 278 -13.10 2.76 2.38
CA GLY A 278 -13.17 4.05 1.67
C GLY A 278 -13.13 3.94 0.15
N LEU A 279 -12.86 2.76 -0.40
CA LEU A 279 -12.73 2.52 -1.84
C LEU A 279 -13.76 1.47 -2.27
N VAL A 280 -14.53 1.77 -3.32
CA VAL A 280 -15.47 0.84 -3.96
C VAL A 280 -15.15 0.81 -5.45
N ILE A 281 -14.93 -0.39 -6.00
CA ILE A 281 -14.59 -0.62 -7.41
C ILE A 281 -15.42 -1.81 -7.91
N ASN A 282 -15.93 -1.70 -9.14
CA ASN A 282 -16.48 -2.80 -9.89
C ASN A 282 -15.45 -3.28 -10.94
N GLU A 283 -14.69 -4.33 -10.60
CA GLU A 283 -13.64 -4.88 -11.46
C GLU A 283 -14.20 -5.43 -12.78
N GLU A 284 -15.45 -5.89 -12.82
CA GLU A 284 -16.09 -6.44 -14.04
C GLU A 284 -16.34 -5.37 -15.11
N MET A 285 -16.35 -4.09 -14.74
CA MET A 285 -16.48 -2.95 -15.67
C MET A 285 -15.14 -2.42 -16.20
N ILE A 286 -14.02 -3.02 -15.78
CA ILE A 286 -12.67 -2.59 -16.17
C ILE A 286 -12.19 -3.43 -17.36
N GLU A 287 -12.24 -2.85 -18.55
CA GLU A 287 -11.51 -3.36 -19.71
C GLU A 287 -10.01 -3.01 -19.60
N TRP A 288 -9.16 -4.03 -19.71
CA TRP A 288 -7.70 -3.89 -19.74
C TRP A 288 -7.17 -3.79 -21.19
N PRO A 289 -5.98 -3.19 -21.40
CA PRO A 289 -5.38 -3.09 -22.73
C PRO A 289 -5.12 -4.44 -23.40
N ILE A 290 -5.16 -4.47 -24.73
CA ILE A 290 -4.91 -5.65 -25.56
C ILE A 290 -3.57 -6.31 -25.16
N GLY A 291 -3.64 -7.58 -24.74
CA GLY A 291 -2.51 -8.34 -24.19
C GLY A 291 -2.67 -8.71 -22.72
N PHE A 292 -3.62 -8.10 -22.01
CA PHE A 292 -4.00 -8.46 -20.64
C PHE A 292 -5.42 -9.06 -20.61
N THR A 293 -5.54 -10.32 -20.20
CA THR A 293 -6.83 -11.00 -19.94
C THR A 293 -7.27 -10.89 -18.48
N GLU A 294 -6.34 -10.48 -17.61
CA GLU A 294 -6.49 -10.31 -16.16
C GLU A 294 -5.73 -9.05 -15.74
N THR A 295 -6.00 -8.55 -14.54
CA THR A 295 -5.35 -7.36 -13.94
C THR A 295 -3.82 -7.41 -14.10
N PRO A 296 -3.19 -6.40 -14.73
CA PRO A 296 -1.76 -6.42 -15.04
C PRO A 296 -0.92 -6.47 -13.76
N ARG A 297 0.05 -7.39 -13.67
CA ARG A 297 0.94 -7.46 -12.51
C ARG A 297 2.05 -6.41 -12.62
N SER A 298 2.23 -5.59 -11.57
CA SER A 298 3.33 -4.61 -11.48
C SER A 298 4.01 -4.69 -10.11
N VAL A 299 5.06 -5.52 -10.03
CA VAL A 299 5.86 -5.81 -8.83
C VAL A 299 7.36 -5.84 -9.19
N CYS A 300 8.25 -5.41 -8.29
CA CYS A 300 9.69 -5.40 -8.57
C CYS A 300 10.29 -6.81 -8.48
N SER A 301 9.94 -7.54 -7.41
CA SER A 301 10.29 -8.93 -7.20
C SER A 301 9.01 -9.75 -7.01
N GLN A 302 8.95 -10.94 -7.61
CA GLN A 302 7.86 -11.89 -7.36
C GLN A 302 7.91 -12.37 -5.90
N SER A 303 6.75 -12.75 -5.35
CA SER A 303 6.69 -13.42 -4.05
C SER A 303 7.54 -14.69 -4.05
N CYS A 304 8.41 -14.84 -3.05
CA CYS A 304 9.26 -16.02 -2.95
C CYS A 304 8.41 -17.28 -2.78
N PRO A 305 8.73 -18.38 -3.48
CA PRO A 305 8.07 -19.66 -3.25
C PRO A 305 8.37 -20.17 -1.83
N PRO A 306 7.56 -21.12 -1.32
CA PRO A 306 7.86 -21.79 -0.05
C PRO A 306 9.30 -22.33 -0.02
N ARG A 307 9.92 -22.32 1.17
CA ARG A 307 11.35 -22.62 1.43
C ARG A 307 12.36 -21.54 1.01
N PHE A 308 11.92 -20.40 0.47
CA PHE A 308 12.81 -19.26 0.18
C PHE A 308 12.46 -18.05 1.06
N ARG A 309 13.47 -17.32 1.52
CA ARG A 309 13.33 -16.05 2.25
C ARG A 309 13.66 -14.85 1.36
N LYS A 310 12.98 -13.74 1.61
CA LYS A 310 13.31 -12.43 1.04
C LYS A 310 14.58 -11.90 1.71
N ILE A 311 15.55 -11.45 0.91
CA ILE A 311 16.66 -10.61 1.38
C ILE A 311 16.65 -9.28 0.61
N PRO A 312 16.88 -8.13 1.28
CA PRO A 312 16.96 -6.85 0.60
C PRO A 312 18.16 -6.82 -0.35
N GLN A 313 18.01 -6.17 -1.51
CA GLN A 313 19.11 -5.93 -2.42
C GLN A 313 19.74 -4.57 -2.11
N GLU A 314 21.05 -4.54 -1.87
CA GLU A 314 21.77 -3.30 -1.54
C GLU A 314 21.66 -2.29 -2.70
N GLY A 315 21.41 -1.02 -2.36
CA GLY A 315 21.14 0.05 -3.32
C GLY A 315 19.77 0.00 -4.02
N ARG A 316 18.88 -0.97 -3.72
CA ARG A 316 17.53 -1.05 -4.29
C ARG A 316 16.41 -0.79 -3.28
N PRO A 317 15.19 -0.40 -3.72
CA PRO A 317 14.03 -0.20 -2.84
C PRO A 317 13.56 -1.48 -2.14
N VAL A 318 12.85 -1.36 -1.01
CA VAL A 318 12.46 -2.49 -0.12
C VAL A 318 11.60 -3.56 -0.80
N CYS A 319 10.78 -3.19 -1.77
CA CYS A 319 10.00 -4.10 -2.63
C CYS A 319 10.86 -4.95 -3.59
N CYS A 320 12.12 -4.57 -3.82
CA CYS A 320 13.08 -5.26 -4.68
C CYS A 320 13.99 -6.13 -3.80
N PHE A 321 13.61 -7.39 -3.65
CA PHE A 321 14.32 -8.37 -2.84
C PHE A 321 14.76 -9.57 -3.69
N ALA A 322 15.86 -10.22 -3.32
CA ALA A 322 16.18 -11.53 -3.86
C ALA A 322 15.51 -12.61 -3.01
N CYS A 323 15.09 -13.70 -3.66
CA CYS A 323 14.64 -14.91 -2.99
C CYS A 323 15.84 -15.85 -2.85
N VAL A 324 16.34 -16.02 -1.65
CA VAL A 324 17.39 -17.01 -1.35
C VAL A 324 16.77 -18.19 -0.63
N PHE A 325 17.27 -19.39 -0.92
CA PHE A 325 16.86 -20.60 -0.22
C PHE A 325 17.06 -20.38 1.29
N CYS A 326 16.09 -20.76 2.11
CA CYS A 326 16.28 -20.81 3.55
C CYS A 326 17.27 -21.94 3.84
N PRO A 327 18.50 -21.65 4.33
CA PRO A 327 19.40 -22.71 4.75
C PRO A 327 18.70 -23.50 5.86
N GLU A 328 18.80 -24.83 5.82
CA GLU A 328 18.37 -25.66 6.92
C GLU A 328 19.15 -25.25 8.19
N GLY A 329 18.44 -25.00 9.30
CA GLY A 329 19.05 -24.61 10.58
C GLY A 329 18.68 -23.23 11.16
N HIS A 330 17.93 -22.37 10.47
CA HIS A 330 17.41 -21.14 11.09
C HIS A 330 16.20 -21.43 12.01
N ILE A 331 16.48 -21.67 13.29
CA ILE A 331 15.47 -21.94 14.34
C ILE A 331 14.68 -20.67 14.67
N SER A 332 13.35 -20.79 14.71
CA SER A 332 12.47 -19.72 15.24
C SER A 332 12.67 -19.57 16.75
N ASN A 333 13.16 -18.42 17.19
CA ASN A 333 13.41 -18.11 18.61
C ASN A 333 12.11 -17.97 19.45
N GLN A 334 10.94 -18.22 18.86
CA GLN A 334 9.64 -18.10 19.54
C GLN A 334 9.50 -19.09 20.71
N THR A 335 9.96 -20.34 20.60
CA THR A 335 9.85 -21.33 21.69
C THR A 335 10.71 -20.98 22.89
N ALA A 336 11.93 -20.47 22.68
CA ALA A 336 12.78 -19.99 23.77
C ALA A 336 12.25 -18.68 24.39
N ALA A 337 11.67 -17.77 23.59
CA ALA A 337 10.97 -16.60 24.11
C ALA A 337 9.75 -16.98 24.97
N VAL A 338 8.94 -17.95 24.53
CA VAL A 338 7.80 -18.49 25.30
C VAL A 338 8.28 -19.15 26.61
N LEU A 339 9.36 -19.94 26.57
CA LEU A 339 9.99 -20.51 27.77
C LEU A 339 10.45 -19.40 28.73
N GLY A 340 11.11 -18.35 28.23
CA GLY A 340 11.54 -17.20 29.03
C GLY A 340 10.37 -16.47 29.70
N VAL A 341 9.27 -16.24 28.98
CA VAL A 341 8.03 -15.65 29.54
C VAL A 341 7.43 -16.59 30.61
N PHE A 342 7.39 -17.89 30.36
CA PHE A 342 6.83 -18.89 31.28
C PHE A 342 7.65 -19.00 32.58
N VAL A 343 8.98 -18.96 32.50
CA VAL A 343 9.88 -18.94 33.66
C VAL A 343 9.77 -17.62 34.43
N LYS A 344 9.72 -16.47 33.73
CA LYS A 344 9.57 -15.15 34.36
C LYS A 344 8.25 -15.01 35.14
N HIS A 345 7.16 -15.59 34.64
CA HIS A 345 5.83 -15.52 35.25
C HIS A 345 5.42 -16.79 36.00
N ARG A 346 6.40 -17.59 36.46
CA ARG A 346 6.21 -18.91 37.08
C ARG A 346 5.26 -18.92 38.29
N ASP A 347 5.14 -17.80 38.98
CA ASP A 347 4.29 -17.66 40.16
C ASP A 347 2.88 -17.16 39.91
N THR A 348 2.53 -16.81 38.67
CA THR A 348 1.17 -16.41 38.29
C THR A 348 0.17 -17.57 38.46
N PRO A 349 -1.12 -17.29 38.77
CA PRO A 349 -2.14 -18.32 38.92
C PRO A 349 -2.34 -19.14 37.63
N ILE A 350 -2.17 -18.51 36.46
CA ILE A 350 -2.28 -19.14 35.13
C ILE A 350 -1.22 -20.24 34.96
N VAL A 351 0.05 -19.95 35.30
CA VAL A 351 1.15 -20.93 35.19
C VAL A 351 1.03 -22.03 36.25
N LYS A 352 0.55 -21.70 37.45
CA LYS A 352 0.28 -22.68 38.51
C LYS A 352 -0.84 -23.67 38.13
N ALA A 353 -1.93 -23.18 37.53
CA ALA A 353 -3.04 -24.01 37.07
C ALA A 353 -2.64 -25.02 35.97
N ASN A 354 -1.74 -24.65 35.06
CA ASN A 354 -1.27 -25.49 33.95
C ASN A 354 -0.08 -26.40 34.31
N ASN A 355 0.07 -26.79 35.59
CA ASN A 355 1.19 -27.59 36.12
C ASN A 355 2.57 -27.10 35.65
N ARG A 356 3.14 -26.16 36.43
CA ARG A 356 4.44 -25.52 36.18
C ARG A 356 5.59 -26.49 35.84
N ALA A 357 5.60 -27.72 36.38
CA ALA A 357 6.69 -28.66 36.16
C ALA A 357 6.61 -29.31 34.77
N LEU A 358 5.47 -29.95 34.45
CA LEU A 358 5.27 -30.60 33.15
C LEU A 358 5.31 -29.58 32.00
N SER A 359 4.78 -28.37 32.20
CA SER A 359 4.86 -27.31 31.20
C SER A 359 6.29 -26.86 30.89
N SER A 360 7.14 -26.69 31.91
CA SER A 360 8.55 -26.34 31.71
C SER A 360 9.32 -27.47 31.04
N ILE A 361 9.11 -28.72 31.45
CA ILE A 361 9.76 -29.89 30.82
C ILE A 361 9.39 -29.98 29.34
N LEU A 362 8.12 -29.80 28.99
CA LEU A 362 7.67 -29.81 27.59
C LEU A 362 8.35 -28.72 26.75
N LEU A 363 8.37 -27.47 27.23
CA LEU A 363 8.99 -26.35 26.52
C LEU A 363 10.51 -26.54 26.36
N ILE A 364 11.18 -27.05 27.40
CA ILE A 364 12.61 -27.38 27.35
C ILE A 364 12.86 -28.51 26.33
N SER A 365 12.08 -29.59 26.36
CA SER A 365 12.19 -30.70 25.41
C SER A 365 11.98 -30.22 23.98
N LEU A 366 10.99 -29.35 23.73
CA LEU A 366 10.76 -28.77 22.40
C LEU A 366 11.94 -27.87 21.96
N THR A 367 12.52 -27.06 22.84
CA THR A 367 13.73 -26.29 22.48
C THR A 367 14.91 -27.19 22.16
N PHE A 368 15.08 -28.31 22.85
CA PHE A 368 16.10 -29.30 22.50
C PHE A 368 15.78 -30.02 21.18
N CYS A 369 14.52 -30.37 20.87
CA CYS A 369 14.15 -30.91 19.55
C CYS A 369 14.60 -30.00 18.41
N PHE A 370 14.40 -28.69 18.54
CA PHE A 370 14.87 -27.73 17.54
C PHE A 370 16.41 -27.67 17.48
N LEU A 371 17.10 -27.68 18.63
CA LEU A 371 18.57 -27.71 18.68
C LEU A 371 19.17 -29.01 18.11
N CYS A 372 18.47 -30.16 18.22
CA CYS A 372 18.90 -31.43 17.61
C CYS A 372 19.05 -31.32 16.09
N SER A 373 18.29 -30.43 15.41
CA SER A 373 18.48 -30.20 13.96
C SER A 373 19.87 -29.69 13.61
N LEU A 374 20.56 -28.99 14.54
CA LEU A 374 21.93 -28.52 14.35
C LEU A 374 22.95 -29.67 14.35
N LEU A 375 22.63 -30.83 14.93
CA LEU A 375 23.51 -32.01 14.90
C LEU A 375 23.66 -32.57 13.47
N PHE A 376 22.70 -32.29 12.59
CA PHE A 376 22.74 -32.66 11.16
C PHE A 376 23.55 -31.65 10.31
N ILE A 377 23.98 -30.52 10.88
CA ILE A 377 24.72 -29.46 10.18
C ILE A 377 26.20 -29.57 10.51
N GLY A 378 26.97 -30.16 9.59
CA GLY A 378 28.43 -30.26 9.72
C GLY A 378 29.00 -31.41 8.89
N ARG A 379 30.32 -31.63 9.00
CA ARG A 379 30.97 -32.79 8.40
C ARG A 379 30.69 -34.03 9.28
N PRO A 380 30.09 -35.10 8.76
CA PRO A 380 29.77 -36.28 9.57
C PRO A 380 31.04 -36.98 10.06
N GLY A 381 31.09 -37.25 11.36
CA GLY A 381 32.07 -38.09 12.03
C GLY A 381 31.36 -39.13 12.90
N THR A 382 32.07 -40.18 13.33
CA THR A 382 31.48 -41.30 14.09
C THR A 382 30.70 -40.83 15.33
N ALA A 383 31.25 -39.88 16.08
CA ALA A 383 30.60 -39.30 17.25
C ALA A 383 29.32 -38.49 16.89
N THR A 384 29.30 -37.77 15.77
CA THR A 384 28.11 -37.00 15.38
C THR A 384 27.01 -37.91 14.86
N CYS A 385 27.33 -38.98 14.12
CA CYS A 385 26.33 -39.96 13.66
C CYS A 385 25.63 -40.66 14.84
N ILE A 386 26.40 -41.06 15.86
CA ILE A 386 25.84 -41.65 17.09
C ILE A 386 24.98 -40.64 17.85
N LEU A 387 25.45 -39.38 17.97
CA LEU A 387 24.78 -38.34 18.73
C LEU A 387 23.48 -37.84 18.05
N GLN A 388 23.46 -37.73 16.71
CA GLN A 388 22.27 -37.32 15.93
C GLN A 388 21.06 -38.18 16.29
N GLU A 389 21.19 -39.50 16.14
CA GLU A 389 20.08 -40.43 16.29
C GLU A 389 19.70 -40.66 17.76
N ALA A 390 20.69 -40.84 18.64
CA ALA A 390 20.44 -41.06 20.07
C ALA A 390 19.78 -39.83 20.74
N THR A 391 20.17 -38.61 20.36
CA THR A 391 19.62 -37.39 20.95
C THR A 391 18.23 -37.08 20.40
N PHE A 392 17.98 -37.31 19.11
CA PHE A 392 16.65 -37.13 18.52
C PHE A 392 15.61 -38.03 19.20
N GLY A 393 15.87 -39.34 19.27
CA GLY A 393 14.95 -40.30 19.89
C GLY A 393 14.66 -39.95 21.36
N LEU A 394 15.71 -39.75 22.17
CA LEU A 394 15.56 -39.46 23.59
C LEU A 394 14.74 -38.18 23.87
N VAL A 395 15.04 -37.08 23.17
CA VAL A 395 14.35 -35.80 23.38
C VAL A 395 12.90 -35.85 22.85
N PHE A 396 12.64 -36.61 21.78
CA PHE A 396 11.28 -36.84 21.28
C PHE A 396 10.44 -37.65 22.28
N THR A 397 10.98 -38.74 22.84
CA THR A 397 10.30 -39.52 23.89
C THR A 397 9.94 -38.65 25.09
N VAL A 398 10.87 -37.82 25.59
CA VAL A 398 10.58 -36.92 26.73
C VAL A 398 9.44 -35.95 26.41
N ALA A 399 9.38 -35.40 25.19
CA ALA A 399 8.29 -34.53 24.77
C ALA A 399 6.94 -35.26 24.75
N VAL A 400 6.86 -36.42 24.10
CA VAL A 400 5.63 -37.23 23.99
C VAL A 400 5.16 -37.72 25.35
N SER A 401 6.06 -38.25 26.19
CA SER A 401 5.73 -38.68 27.55
C SER A 401 5.27 -37.54 28.45
N THR A 402 5.75 -36.31 28.23
CA THR A 402 5.28 -35.12 28.95
C THR A 402 3.87 -34.71 28.53
N VAL A 403 3.56 -34.80 27.23
CA VAL A 403 2.17 -34.61 26.73
C VAL A 403 1.25 -35.68 27.30
N LEU A 404 1.66 -36.95 27.28
CA LEU A 404 0.90 -38.05 27.87
C LEU A 404 0.65 -37.84 29.36
N ALA A 405 1.67 -37.45 30.13
CA ALA A 405 1.54 -37.13 31.56
C ALA A 405 0.56 -35.98 31.82
N LYS A 406 0.58 -34.92 31.00
CA LYS A 406 -0.42 -33.83 31.06
C LYS A 406 -1.83 -34.34 30.77
N THR A 407 -2.03 -35.07 29.66
CA THR A 407 -3.33 -35.59 29.25
C THR A 407 -3.93 -36.52 30.30
N VAL A 408 -3.12 -37.44 30.86
CA VAL A 408 -3.53 -38.30 31.98
C VAL A 408 -3.89 -37.47 33.20
N THR A 409 -3.08 -36.47 33.57
CA THR A 409 -3.39 -35.58 34.73
C THR A 409 -4.73 -34.87 34.56
N VAL A 410 -5.03 -34.36 33.36
CA VAL A 410 -6.30 -33.67 33.05
C VAL A 410 -7.48 -34.64 33.08
N ILE A 411 -7.38 -35.80 32.42
CA ILE A 411 -8.43 -36.84 32.44
C ILE A 411 -8.70 -37.30 33.87
N LEU A 412 -7.65 -37.48 34.68
CA LEU A 412 -7.74 -37.94 36.05
C LEU A 412 -8.38 -36.87 36.95
N ALA A 413 -8.10 -35.58 36.72
CA ALA A 413 -8.77 -34.47 37.40
C ALA A 413 -10.27 -34.40 37.05
N PHE A 414 -10.64 -34.50 35.78
CA PHE A 414 -12.05 -34.50 35.36
C PHE A 414 -12.81 -35.75 35.83
N LYS A 415 -12.18 -36.94 35.88
CA LYS A 415 -12.83 -38.18 36.36
C LYS A 415 -12.96 -38.29 37.88
N VAL A 416 -12.37 -37.39 38.67
CA VAL A 416 -12.55 -37.37 40.15
C VAL A 416 -13.96 -36.94 40.57
N THR A 417 -14.73 -36.29 39.68
CA THR A 417 -16.14 -35.97 39.91
C THR A 417 -17.06 -37.22 39.91
N ALA A 418 -16.57 -38.37 39.43
CA ALA A 418 -17.24 -39.67 39.53
C ALA A 418 -16.48 -40.60 40.52
N PRO A 419 -17.14 -41.20 41.52
CA PRO A 419 -16.44 -41.73 42.70
C PRO A 419 -15.82 -43.13 42.48
N GLY A 420 -14.57 -43.17 42.00
CA GLY A 420 -13.75 -44.39 41.94
C GLY A 420 -12.64 -44.45 43.01
N ARG A 421 -12.74 -45.35 44.00
CA ARG A 421 -11.76 -45.49 45.11
C ARG A 421 -10.31 -45.68 44.63
N ARG A 422 -10.11 -46.40 43.51
CA ARG A 422 -8.79 -46.65 42.89
C ARG A 422 -8.26 -45.43 42.13
N MET A 423 -9.14 -44.63 41.52
CA MET A 423 -8.81 -43.44 40.72
C MET A 423 -8.25 -42.31 41.60
N ARG A 424 -8.91 -42.03 42.73
CA ARG A 424 -8.49 -41.01 43.72
C ARG A 424 -7.10 -41.33 44.30
N ARG A 425 -6.79 -42.61 44.53
CA ARG A 425 -5.44 -43.04 44.98
C ARG A 425 -4.35 -42.74 43.95
N CYS A 426 -4.63 -42.94 42.65
CA CYS A 426 -3.69 -42.71 41.55
C CYS A 426 -3.31 -41.21 41.40
N LEU A 427 -4.28 -40.30 41.61
CA LEU A 427 -4.03 -38.85 41.56
C LEU A 427 -3.26 -38.37 42.80
N VAL A 428 -3.58 -38.91 43.99
CA VAL A 428 -2.89 -38.59 45.24
C VAL A 428 -1.47 -39.17 45.31
N SER A 429 -1.19 -40.30 44.65
CA SER A 429 0.14 -40.92 44.61
C SER A 429 1.11 -40.28 43.61
N GLY A 430 0.69 -39.23 42.89
CA GLY A 430 1.54 -38.57 41.88
C GLY A 430 1.93 -39.45 40.68
N ALA A 431 1.17 -40.52 40.41
CA ALA A 431 1.50 -41.51 39.39
C ALA A 431 1.84 -40.95 37.99
N PRO A 432 1.18 -39.87 37.48
CA PRO A 432 1.54 -39.28 36.19
C PRO A 432 2.97 -38.76 36.09
N ASN A 433 3.61 -38.40 37.21
CA ASN A 433 5.00 -37.93 37.22
C ASN A 433 6.02 -39.06 36.92
N PHE A 434 5.63 -40.32 37.09
CA PHE A 434 6.47 -41.48 36.77
C PHE A 434 6.46 -41.87 35.29
N ILE A 435 5.53 -41.32 34.49
CA ILE A 435 5.41 -41.63 33.04
C ILE A 435 6.65 -41.18 32.27
N ILE A 436 7.19 -40.00 32.58
CA ILE A 436 8.38 -39.46 31.91
C ILE A 436 9.62 -40.34 32.17
N PRO A 437 10.03 -40.64 33.42
CA PRO A 437 11.21 -41.47 33.66
C PRO A 437 11.03 -42.92 33.20
N SER A 438 9.84 -43.52 33.26
CA SER A 438 9.65 -44.90 32.78
C SER A 438 9.80 -45.01 31.26
N CYS A 439 9.15 -44.13 30.49
CA CYS A 439 9.33 -44.09 29.04
C CYS A 439 10.77 -43.74 28.64
N SER A 440 11.42 -42.79 29.34
CA SER A 440 12.81 -42.42 29.07
C SER A 440 13.78 -43.59 29.34
N LEU A 441 13.53 -44.40 30.38
CA LEU A 441 14.32 -45.58 30.67
C LEU A 441 14.16 -46.66 29.58
N ILE A 442 12.93 -46.90 29.12
CA ILE A 442 12.67 -47.83 28.01
C ILE A 442 13.42 -47.37 26.75
N GLN A 443 13.32 -46.08 26.40
CA GLN A 443 14.04 -45.51 25.27
C GLN A 443 15.57 -45.67 25.39
N LEU A 444 16.13 -45.39 26.57
CA LEU A 444 17.56 -45.58 26.82
C LEU A 444 18.00 -47.04 26.64
N THR A 445 17.17 -48.01 27.05
CA THR A 445 17.48 -49.43 26.82
C THR A 445 17.42 -49.81 25.34
N LEU A 446 16.42 -49.32 24.58
CA LEU A 446 16.30 -49.59 23.15
C LEU A 446 17.46 -48.96 22.36
N CYS A 447 17.76 -47.69 22.60
CA CYS A 447 18.92 -47.01 22.01
C CYS A 447 20.24 -47.70 22.39
N GLY A 448 20.40 -48.14 23.65
CA GLY A 448 21.59 -48.86 24.10
C GLY A 448 21.79 -50.20 23.40
N VAL A 449 20.72 -50.99 23.22
CA VAL A 449 20.76 -52.25 22.47
C VAL A 449 21.06 -52.01 21.00
N TRP A 450 20.43 -51.01 20.37
CA TRP A 450 20.71 -50.64 18.97
C TRP A 450 22.19 -50.23 18.78
N LEU A 451 22.71 -49.31 19.60
CA LEU A 451 24.12 -48.90 19.53
C LEU A 451 25.10 -50.04 19.84
N GLY A 452 24.74 -51.00 20.67
CA GLY A 452 25.56 -52.18 20.97
C GLY A 452 25.56 -53.25 19.88
N THR A 453 24.52 -53.30 19.03
CA THR A 453 24.33 -54.36 18.01
C THR A 453 24.58 -53.89 16.59
N SER A 454 24.32 -52.62 16.28
CA SER A 454 24.46 -52.04 14.94
C SER A 454 24.62 -50.50 15.06
N PRO A 455 25.76 -50.02 15.60
CA PRO A 455 25.99 -48.59 15.78
C PRO A 455 26.02 -47.83 14.43
N PRO A 456 25.48 -46.60 14.36
CA PRO A 456 25.65 -45.74 13.20
C PRO A 456 27.12 -45.44 12.89
N PHE A 457 27.48 -45.44 11.61
CA PHE A 457 28.84 -45.19 11.12
C PHE A 457 28.86 -44.21 9.96
N VAL A 458 30.03 -43.63 9.66
CA VAL A 458 30.22 -42.74 8.51
C VAL A 458 30.40 -43.59 7.26
N ASP A 459 29.62 -43.28 6.22
CA ASP A 459 29.60 -44.00 4.96
C ASP A 459 29.72 -43.02 3.78
N THR A 460 30.08 -43.52 2.60
CA THR A 460 30.26 -42.70 1.39
C THR A 460 29.40 -43.24 0.27
N ASP A 461 28.33 -42.50 -0.04
CA ASP A 461 27.46 -42.77 -1.17
C ASP A 461 28.05 -42.17 -2.45
N THR A 462 28.41 -43.05 -3.38
CA THR A 462 28.94 -42.75 -4.71
C THR A 462 27.95 -43.10 -5.83
N HIS A 463 26.74 -43.55 -5.48
CA HIS A 463 25.74 -44.04 -6.42
C HIS A 463 24.57 -43.08 -6.62
N SER A 464 24.21 -42.30 -5.59
CA SER A 464 23.05 -41.40 -5.65
C SER A 464 23.22 -40.16 -6.54
N ASP A 465 24.45 -39.71 -6.82
CA ASP A 465 24.70 -38.56 -7.69
C ASP A 465 25.98 -38.73 -8.52
N HIS A 466 25.92 -38.47 -9.82
CA HIS A 466 27.02 -38.77 -10.75
C HIS A 466 28.05 -37.65 -10.78
N GLY A 467 29.23 -37.91 -10.22
CA GLY A 467 30.35 -36.95 -10.15
C GLY A 467 30.55 -36.30 -8.77
N HIS A 468 29.73 -36.67 -7.79
CA HIS A 468 29.85 -36.24 -6.40
C HIS A 468 29.98 -37.43 -5.44
N ILE A 469 30.78 -37.26 -4.38
CA ILE A 469 30.91 -38.26 -3.30
C ILE A 469 30.18 -37.68 -2.08
N ILE A 470 29.06 -38.29 -1.70
CA ILE A 470 28.23 -37.82 -0.60
C ILE A 470 28.62 -38.58 0.67
N ILE A 471 29.15 -37.87 1.67
CA ILE A 471 29.46 -38.48 2.97
C ILE A 471 28.19 -38.44 3.83
N THR A 472 27.71 -39.60 4.27
CA THR A 472 26.47 -39.75 5.05
C THR A 472 26.70 -40.50 6.36
N CYS A 473 25.73 -40.45 7.27
CA CYS A 473 25.69 -41.34 8.44
C CYS A 473 24.80 -42.54 8.11
N ASN A 474 25.40 -43.72 7.94
CA ASN A 474 24.67 -44.97 7.76
C ASN A 474 24.14 -45.44 9.12
N LYS A 475 22.87 -45.87 9.15
CA LYS A 475 22.13 -46.25 10.37
C LYS A 475 22.47 -47.65 10.91
N GLY A 476 23.29 -48.41 10.18
CA GLY A 476 23.68 -49.79 10.52
C GLY A 476 22.54 -50.78 10.29
N SER A 477 21.50 -50.74 11.14
CA SER A 477 20.32 -51.60 11.03
C SER A 477 19.05 -50.78 10.93
N VAL A 478 18.40 -50.84 9.76
CA VAL A 478 17.12 -50.17 9.48
C VAL A 478 16.02 -50.65 10.42
N THR A 479 15.99 -51.94 10.73
CA THR A 479 15.00 -52.52 11.67
C THR A 479 15.21 -51.99 13.09
N ALA A 480 16.45 -51.93 13.57
CA ALA A 480 16.74 -51.43 14.92
C ALA A 480 16.46 -49.92 15.04
N PHE A 481 16.75 -49.14 13.99
CA PHE A 481 16.35 -47.73 13.88
C PHE A 481 14.82 -47.56 14.03
N TYR A 482 14.01 -48.33 13.30
CA TYR A 482 12.54 -48.24 13.41
C TYR A 482 11.97 -48.79 14.73
N CYS A 483 12.70 -49.65 15.45
CA CYS A 483 12.30 -50.07 16.80
C CYS A 483 12.66 -49.05 17.89
N ALA A 484 13.50 -48.06 17.58
CA ALA A 484 13.92 -46.99 18.49
C ALA A 484 13.23 -45.64 18.19
N LEU A 485 12.36 -45.56 17.17
CA LEU A 485 11.66 -44.34 16.74
C LEU A 485 10.17 -44.39 17.12
#